data_AF-A0A2M8T6M2-F1
#
_entry.id   AF-A0A2M8T6M2-F1
#
_cell.length_a   1.000
_cell.length_b   1.000
_cell.length_c   1.000
_cell.angle_alpha   90.00
_cell.angle_beta   90.00
_cell.angle_gamma   90.00
#
_symmetry.space_group_name_H-M   'P 1'
#
loop_
_entity.id
_entity.type
_entity.pdbx_description
1 polymer ?
#
loop_
_entity_poly.entity_id
_entity_poly.type
_entity_poly.pdbx_seq_one_letter_code
_entity_poly.pdbx_strand_id
1 'polypeptide(L)'
;MEVSILGKNIKNIREKKGMNAYTLSKKAHVGASTISEIESGIRQNLNSSTVMKVANALGVSFDYLYKAETNTEYVIEDIEDALEMVLNSEELKLDDTKLNDNEQQQLKIAITSALNIIRFNRKNVEERTNK
;
A
#
# COMPACT_ATOMS: atom_id res chain seq x y z
N MET A 1 -12.34 -14.38 -19.35
CA MET A 1 -11.75 -13.13 -19.85
C MET A 1 -10.84 -12.59 -18.77
N GLU A 2 -9.70 -12.01 -19.13
CA GLU A 2 -8.82 -11.35 -18.18
C GLU A 2 -9.50 -10.07 -17.67
N VAL A 3 -9.53 -9.83 -16.36
CA VAL A 3 -10.15 -8.62 -15.79
C VAL A 3 -9.12 -7.51 -15.70
N SER A 4 -9.44 -6.33 -16.22
CA SER A 4 -8.56 -5.16 -16.15
C SER A 4 -8.29 -4.73 -14.71
N ILE A 5 -7.14 -4.07 -14.47
CA ILE A 5 -6.79 -3.47 -13.17
C ILE A 5 -7.93 -2.57 -12.68
N LEU A 6 -8.50 -1.78 -13.59
CA LEU A 6 -9.64 -0.92 -13.31
C LEU A 6 -10.85 -1.71 -12.77
N GLY A 7 -11.24 -2.79 -13.44
CA GLY A 7 -12.36 -3.63 -13.01
C GLY A 7 -12.13 -4.28 -11.65
N LYS A 8 -10.90 -4.76 -11.40
CA LYS A 8 -10.50 -5.32 -10.10
C LYS A 8 -10.57 -4.28 -9.00
N ASN A 9 -10.02 -3.09 -9.23
CA ASN A 9 -9.99 -2.02 -8.25
C ASN A 9 -11.40 -1.49 -7.93
N ILE A 10 -12.25 -1.29 -8.94
CA ILE A 10 -13.65 -0.89 -8.74
C ILE A 10 -14.36 -1.89 -7.83
N LYS A 11 -14.25 -3.19 -8.12
CA LYS A 11 -14.84 -4.25 -7.32
C LYS A 11 -14.32 -4.23 -5.87
N ASN A 12 -13.01 -4.23 -5.70
CA ASN A 12 -12.36 -4.26 -4.38
C ASN A 12 -12.75 -3.07 -3.51
N ILE A 13 -12.72 -1.85 -4.06
CA ILE A 13 -13.09 -0.63 -3.33
C ILE A 13 -14.57 -0.63 -2.98
N ARG A 14 -15.43 -1.07 -3.92
CA ARG A 14 -16.87 -1.19 -3.71
C ARG A 14 -17.19 -2.14 -2.55
N GLU A 15 -16.55 -3.31 -2.52
CA GLU A 15 -16.73 -4.33 -1.48
C GLU A 15 -16.20 -3.87 -0.12
N LYS A 16 -15.02 -3.23 -0.07
CA LYS A 16 -14.48 -2.61 1.16
C LYS A 16 -15.41 -1.54 1.75
N LYS A 17 -16.24 -0.88 0.91
CA LYS A 17 -17.25 0.10 1.32
C LYS A 17 -18.63 -0.49 1.59
N GLY A 18 -18.76 -1.82 1.61
CA GLY A 18 -20.02 -2.52 1.87
C GLY A 18 -21.09 -2.28 0.81
N MET A 19 -20.71 -1.86 -0.41
CA MET A 19 -21.64 -1.59 -1.50
C MET A 19 -21.81 -2.83 -2.38
N ASN A 20 -23.02 -3.09 -2.87
CA ASN A 20 -23.22 -4.03 -3.98
C ASN A 20 -23.17 -3.29 -5.33
N ALA A 21 -23.06 -4.03 -6.44
CA ALA A 21 -22.96 -3.45 -7.78
C ALA A 21 -24.14 -2.53 -8.15
N TYR A 22 -25.35 -2.85 -7.66
CA TYR A 22 -26.54 -2.02 -7.85
C TYR A 22 -26.44 -0.69 -7.09
N THR A 23 -25.97 -0.71 -5.84
CA THR A 23 -25.73 0.49 -5.04
C THR A 23 -24.71 1.40 -5.71
N LEU A 24 -23.59 0.84 -6.21
CA LEU A 24 -22.59 1.62 -6.95
C LEU A 24 -23.18 2.21 -8.23
N SER A 25 -23.93 1.42 -9.00
CA SER A 25 -24.62 1.86 -10.21
C SER A 25 -25.51 3.08 -9.95
N LYS A 26 -26.31 3.06 -8.88
CA LYS A 26 -27.17 4.17 -8.50
C LYS A 26 -26.39 5.42 -8.12
N LYS A 27 -25.32 5.27 -7.33
CA LYS A 27 -24.47 6.40 -6.91
C LYS A 27 -23.67 7.01 -8.08
N ALA A 28 -23.19 6.18 -9.00
CA ALA A 28 -22.41 6.62 -10.13
C ALA A 28 -23.27 7.14 -11.30
N HIS A 29 -24.59 6.92 -11.28
CA HIS A 29 -25.46 7.13 -12.44
C HIS A 29 -24.93 6.40 -13.69
N VAL A 30 -24.52 5.14 -13.49
CA VAL A 30 -24.01 4.23 -14.52
C VAL A 30 -24.85 2.96 -14.49
N GLY A 31 -25.17 2.36 -15.65
CA GLY A 31 -26.00 1.15 -15.71
C GLY A 31 -25.43 -0.01 -14.88
N ALA A 32 -26.28 -0.77 -14.20
CA ALA A 32 -25.86 -1.91 -13.39
C ALA A 32 -25.18 -3.02 -14.21
N SER A 33 -25.63 -3.22 -15.46
CA SER A 33 -24.96 -4.09 -16.43
C SER A 33 -23.55 -3.59 -16.73
N THR A 34 -23.38 -2.29 -16.95
CA THR A 34 -22.06 -1.68 -17.19
C THR A 34 -21.11 -1.89 -16.02
N ILE A 35 -21.55 -1.66 -14.77
CA ILE A 35 -20.71 -1.96 -13.59
C ILE A 35 -20.31 -3.43 -13.56
N SER A 36 -21.26 -4.34 -13.78
CA SER A 36 -21.00 -5.78 -13.77
C SER A 36 -20.05 -6.23 -14.89
N GLU A 37 -20.21 -5.68 -16.09
CA GLU A 37 -19.35 -5.95 -17.25
C GLU A 37 -17.93 -5.44 -17.03
N ILE A 38 -17.77 -4.30 -16.36
CA ILE A 38 -16.45 -3.75 -16.00
C ILE A 38 -15.76 -4.68 -14.99
N GLU A 39 -16.46 -5.04 -13.91
CA GLU A 39 -15.91 -5.89 -12.84
C GLU A 39 -15.62 -7.33 -13.29
N SER A 40 -16.32 -7.82 -14.32
CA SER A 40 -16.10 -9.15 -14.92
C SER A 40 -15.12 -9.16 -16.10
N GLY A 41 -14.61 -7.99 -16.50
CA GLY A 41 -13.67 -7.86 -17.62
C GLY A 41 -14.30 -7.98 -19.01
N ILE A 42 -15.63 -8.04 -19.11
CA ILE A 42 -16.38 -7.98 -20.39
C ILE A 42 -16.17 -6.60 -21.04
N ARG A 43 -16.22 -5.55 -20.25
CA ARG A 43 -16.07 -4.17 -20.72
C ARG A 43 -14.81 -3.53 -20.14
N GLN A 44 -13.78 -3.42 -20.96
CA GLN A 44 -12.50 -2.85 -20.54
C GLN A 44 -12.29 -1.40 -20.97
N ASN A 45 -12.92 -0.99 -22.08
CA ASN A 45 -12.80 0.37 -22.61
C ASN A 45 -13.97 1.23 -22.11
N LEU A 46 -13.66 2.12 -21.16
CA LEU A 46 -14.58 3.12 -20.66
C LEU A 46 -14.10 4.50 -21.09
N ASN A 47 -15.03 5.38 -21.42
CA ASN A 47 -14.69 6.79 -21.55
C ASN A 47 -14.35 7.37 -20.17
N SER A 48 -13.48 8.38 -20.13
CA SER A 48 -13.02 9.00 -18.89
C SER A 48 -14.17 9.55 -18.04
N SER A 49 -15.28 9.96 -18.67
CA SER A 49 -16.49 10.42 -17.98
C SER A 49 -17.13 9.33 -17.12
N THR A 50 -17.23 8.10 -17.63
CA THR A 50 -17.81 6.96 -16.88
C THR A 50 -16.90 6.57 -15.71
N VAL A 51 -15.59 6.54 -15.93
CA VAL A 51 -14.63 6.23 -14.88
C VAL A 51 -14.66 7.29 -13.77
N MET A 52 -14.74 8.57 -14.13
CA MET A 52 -14.84 9.67 -13.16
C MET A 52 -16.11 9.60 -12.32
N LYS A 53 -17.26 9.25 -12.93
CA LYS A 53 -18.51 9.01 -12.20
C LYS A 53 -18.37 7.87 -11.17
N VAL A 54 -17.73 6.78 -11.56
CA VAL A 54 -17.47 5.64 -10.67
C VAL A 54 -16.50 6.02 -9.56
N ALA A 55 -15.41 6.73 -9.87
CA ALA A 55 -14.44 7.22 -8.88
C ALA A 55 -15.11 8.13 -7.84
N ASN A 56 -15.94 9.08 -8.28
CA ASN A 56 -16.69 9.98 -7.41
C ASN A 56 -17.68 9.23 -6.52
N ALA A 57 -18.42 8.27 -7.07
CA ALA A 57 -19.36 7.43 -6.31
C ALA A 57 -18.65 6.55 -5.27
N LEU A 58 -17.42 6.11 -5.60
CA LEU A 58 -16.54 5.38 -4.69
C LEU A 58 -15.78 6.31 -3.74
N GLY A 59 -15.81 7.64 -3.92
CA GLY A 59 -15.07 8.59 -3.09
C GLY A 59 -13.55 8.38 -3.13
N VAL A 60 -13.00 8.11 -4.30
CA VAL A 60 -11.55 7.96 -4.56
C VAL A 60 -11.15 8.81 -5.76
N SER A 61 -9.84 9.09 -5.92
CA SER A 61 -9.35 9.79 -7.11
C SER A 61 -9.41 8.88 -8.35
N PHE A 62 -9.42 9.51 -9.53
CA PHE A 62 -9.34 8.80 -10.82
C PHE A 62 -8.11 7.87 -10.87
N ASP A 63 -6.94 8.38 -10.48
CA ASP A 63 -5.67 7.63 -10.52
C ASP A 63 -5.68 6.42 -9.58
N TYR A 64 -6.39 6.53 -8.45
CA TYR A 64 -6.50 5.42 -7.50
C TYR A 64 -7.17 4.19 -8.12
N LEU A 65 -8.08 4.38 -9.07
CA LEU A 65 -8.72 3.26 -9.78
C LEU A 65 -7.78 2.54 -10.74
N TYR A 66 -6.69 3.18 -11.19
CA TYR A 66 -5.68 2.59 -12.08
C TYR A 66 -4.42 2.13 -11.36
N LYS A 67 -4.31 2.42 -10.06
CA LYS A 67 -3.17 1.99 -9.26
C LYS A 67 -3.16 0.47 -9.22
N ALA A 68 -2.14 -0.16 -9.80
CA ALA A 68 -1.90 -1.57 -9.55
C ALA A 68 -1.73 -1.73 -8.04
N GLU A 69 -2.43 -2.69 -7.41
CA GLU A 69 -2.01 -3.16 -6.09
C GLU A 69 -0.61 -3.73 -6.27
N THR A 70 0.40 -2.90 -6.04
CA THR A 70 1.76 -3.35 -5.82
C THR A 70 1.73 -4.01 -4.46
N ASN A 71 1.34 -5.28 -4.43
CA ASN A 71 1.91 -6.19 -3.43
C ASN A 71 3.36 -6.45 -3.88
N THR A 72 4.16 -5.39 -3.95
CA THR A 72 5.61 -5.51 -4.06
C THR A 72 6.02 -6.03 -2.70
N GLU A 73 6.24 -7.34 -2.65
CA GLU A 73 7.07 -7.93 -1.62
C GLU A 73 8.41 -7.18 -1.71
N TYR A 74 8.59 -6.17 -0.87
CA TYR A 74 9.84 -5.43 -0.81
C TYR A 74 10.88 -6.42 -0.29
N VAL A 75 11.75 -6.90 -1.18
CA VAL A 75 12.91 -7.69 -0.76
C VAL A 75 13.83 -6.72 -0.04
N ILE A 76 13.88 -6.86 1.29
CA ILE A 76 14.81 -6.11 2.12
C ILE A 76 16.13 -6.88 2.09
N GLU A 77 17.08 -6.42 1.27
CA GLU A 77 18.44 -6.99 1.22
C GLU A 77 19.30 -6.45 2.37
N ASP A 78 19.21 -5.14 2.64
CA ASP A 78 19.88 -4.50 3.77
C ASP A 78 18.84 -4.04 4.81
N ILE A 79 19.09 -4.42 6.06
CA ILE A 79 18.26 -4.02 7.19
C ILE A 79 18.36 -2.52 7.46
N GLU A 80 19.48 -1.87 7.14
CA GLU A 80 19.65 -0.43 7.31
C GLU A 80 18.70 0.36 6.42
N ASP A 81 18.57 -0.03 5.15
CA ASP A 81 17.67 0.62 4.21
C ASP A 81 16.22 0.56 4.69
N ALA A 82 15.78 -0.62 5.15
CA ALA A 82 14.43 -0.78 5.69
C ALA A 82 14.20 0.07 6.95
N LEU A 83 15.18 0.14 7.84
CA LEU A 83 15.08 0.94 9.06
C LEU A 83 15.10 2.43 8.75
N GLU A 84 15.87 2.89 7.77
CA GLU A 84 15.84 4.29 7.34
C GLU A 84 14.47 4.69 6.77
N MET A 85 13.84 3.82 5.97
CA MET A 85 12.49 4.05 5.47
C MET A 85 11.47 4.19 6.60
N VAL A 86 11.56 3.32 7.62
CA VAL A 86 10.63 3.34 8.76
C VAL A 86 10.89 4.55 9.67
N LEU A 87 12.14 4.84 10.01
CA LEU A 87 12.51 5.87 10.97
C LEU A 87 12.32 7.30 10.45
N ASN A 88 12.36 7.49 9.13
CA ASN A 88 12.09 8.78 8.49
C ASN A 88 10.59 9.01 8.17
N SER A 89 9.71 8.07 8.56
CA SER A 89 8.27 8.22 8.36
C SER A 89 7.70 9.34 9.24
N GLU A 90 7.07 10.34 8.62
CA GLU A 90 6.44 11.46 9.32
C GLU A 90 5.27 11.03 10.23
N GLU A 91 4.66 9.87 9.97
CA GLU A 91 3.48 9.38 10.70
C GLU A 91 3.79 8.17 11.59
N LEU A 92 5.05 8.01 11.99
CA LEU A 92 5.45 6.92 12.88
C LEU A 92 4.74 7.04 14.25
N LYS A 93 4.11 5.95 14.68
CA LYS A 93 3.34 5.87 15.92
C LYS A 93 3.81 4.72 16.81
N LEU A 94 3.68 4.91 18.11
CA LEU A 94 3.80 3.90 19.15
C LEU A 94 2.55 4.03 20.04
N ASP A 95 1.84 2.92 20.27
CA ASP A 95 0.60 2.91 21.04
C ASP A 95 -0.43 3.96 20.55
N ASP A 96 -0.67 3.95 19.23
CA ASP A 96 -1.53 4.89 18.50
C ASP A 96 -1.17 6.38 18.60
N THR A 97 -0.05 6.70 19.28
CA THR A 97 0.43 8.06 19.50
C THR A 97 1.62 8.35 18.59
N LYS A 98 1.58 9.49 17.90
CA LYS A 98 2.67 9.92 17.01
C LYS A 98 3.92 10.19 17.85
N LEU A 99 5.05 9.62 17.44
CA LEU A 99 6.32 9.90 18.09
C LEU A 99 6.68 11.37 17.87
N ASN A 100 7.12 12.04 18.92
CA ASN A 100 7.74 13.35 18.79
C ASN A 100 9.22 13.22 18.37
N ASP A 101 9.85 14.33 17.99
CA ASP A 101 11.23 14.37 17.51
C ASP A 101 12.22 13.71 18.48
N ASN A 102 12.06 13.93 19.79
CA ASN A 102 12.95 13.33 20.79
C ASN A 102 12.78 11.81 20.86
N GLU A 103 11.55 11.30 20.83
CA GLU A 103 11.25 9.86 20.82
C GLU A 103 11.78 9.20 19.54
N GLN A 104 11.62 9.85 18.39
CA GLN A 104 12.19 9.37 17.13
C GLN A 104 13.72 9.30 17.18
N GLN A 105 14.39 10.33 17.74
CA GLN A 105 15.83 10.30 17.92
C GLN A 105 16.28 9.20 18.89
N GLN A 106 15.56 9.01 20.01
CA GLN A 106 15.85 7.93 20.95
C GLN A 106 15.77 6.57 20.28
N LEU A 107 14.73 6.33 19.47
CA LEU A 107 14.56 5.09 18.73
C LEU A 107 15.69 4.87 17.72
N LYS A 108 16.06 5.92 16.98
CA LYS A 108 17.18 5.87 16.01
C LYS A 108 18.50 5.48 16.68
N ILE A 109 18.82 6.12 17.81
CA ILE A 109 20.06 5.83 18.56
C ILE A 109 20.10 4.38 19.06
N ALA A 110 18.98 3.90 19.62
CA ALA A 110 18.88 2.53 20.13
C ALA A 110 19.11 1.50 19.02
N ILE A 111 18.47 1.70 17.86
CA ILE A 111 18.61 0.82 16.70
C ILE A 111 20.03 0.83 16.15
N THR A 112 20.62 2.01 15.93
CA THR A 112 22.02 2.13 15.46
C THR A 112 22.99 1.44 16.40
N SER A 113 22.78 1.57 17.71
CA SER A 113 23.62 0.91 18.73
C SER A 113 23.53 -0.62 18.62
N ALA A 114 22.31 -1.15 18.47
CA ALA A 114 22.09 -2.59 18.30
C ALA A 114 22.77 -3.14 17.03
N LEU A 115 22.66 -2.43 15.90
CA LEU A 115 23.33 -2.82 14.65
C LEU A 115 24.85 -2.83 14.80
N ASN A 116 25.42 -1.84 15.48
CA ASN A 116 26.86 -1.78 15.74
C ASN A 116 27.35 -2.91 16.64
N ILE A 117 26.56 -3.31 17.64
CA ILE A 117 26.87 -4.48 18.49
C ILE A 117 26.89 -5.76 17.64
N ILE A 118 25.91 -5.95 16.76
CA ILE A 118 25.87 -7.11 15.85
C ILE A 118 27.13 -7.15 14.96
N ARG A 119 27.51 -6.01 14.38
CA ARG A 119 28.72 -5.87 13.55
C ARG A 119 29.99 -6.24 14.33
N PHE A 120 30.11 -5.72 15.56
CA PHE A 120 31.25 -6.02 16.41
C PHE A 120 31.35 -7.51 16.73
N ASN A 121 30.23 -8.15 17.08
CA ASN A 121 30.20 -9.57 17.38
C ASN A 121 30.59 -10.43 16.17
N ARG A 122 30.15 -10.08 14.96
CA ARG A 122 30.54 -10.79 13.73
C ARG A 122 32.05 -10.76 13.48
N LYS A 123 32.68 -9.58 13.60
CA LYS A 123 34.14 -9.43 13.45
C LYS A 123 34.92 -10.30 14.44
N ASN A 124 34.50 -10.31 15.71
CA ASN A 124 35.16 -11.12 16.75
C ASN A 124 35.04 -12.63 16.51
N VAL A 125 33.96 -13.10 15.88
CA VAL A 125 33.80 -14.52 15.54
C VAL A 125 34.78 -14.90 14.43
N GLU A 126 34.88 -14.09 13.37
CA GLU A 126 35.79 -14.33 12.24
C GLU A 126 37.27 -14.39 12.67
N GLU A 127 37.68 -13.50 13.57
CA GLU A 127 39.04 -13.48 14.13
C GLU A 127 39.38 -14.72 14.97
N ARG A 128 38.37 -15.35 15.60
CA ARG A 128 38.55 -16.57 16.40
C ARG A 128 38.58 -17.83 15.55
N THR A 129 37.87 -17.85 14.42
CA THR A 129 37.85 -19.00 13.50
C THR A 129 39.05 -19.05 12.56
N ASN A 130 39.74 -17.93 12.35
CA ASN A 130 40.93 -17.83 11.49
C ASN A 130 42.27 -18.00 12.25
N LYS A 131 42.24 -18.46 13.50
CA LYS A 131 43.40 -18.71 14.36
C LYS A 131 43.42 -20.17 14.80
#